data_AF-A0A8D8G817-F1
#
_entry.id   AF-A0A8D8G817-F1
#
_cell.length_a   1.000
_cell.length_b   1.000
_cell.length_c   1.000
_cell.angle_alpha   90.00
_cell.angle_beta   90.00
_cell.angle_gamma   90.00
#
_symmetry.space_group_name_H-M   'P 1'
#
loop_
_entity.id
_entity.type
_entity.pdbx_description
1 polymer ?
#
loop_
_entity_poly.entity_id
_entity_poly.type
_entity_poly.pdbx_seq_one_letter_code
_entity_poly.pdbx_strand_id
1 'polypeptide(L)'
;NGSGGSKRSDLLLEELPEIKDGLMEEARKFGWSKIVQAHKEIFVDLTQEQLTSVAKRLNAAYNTDLLEKINSGTDDGGHRICSTCKKPAEKRCSKCESVFYCSRECQVADWPRHKELCHQLKSL
;
A
#
# COMPACT_ATOMS: atom_id res chain seq x y z
N ASN A 1 22.22 24.23 26.53
CA ASN A 1 21.28 23.09 26.59
C ASN A 1 20.03 23.41 25.80
N GLY A 2 19.77 22.65 24.73
CA GLY A 2 18.48 22.71 24.02
C GLY A 2 18.56 22.46 22.52
N SER A 3 19.12 21.32 22.12
CA SER A 3 19.20 20.86 20.73
C SER A 3 17.81 20.47 20.21
N GLY A 4 17.12 21.40 19.54
CA GLY A 4 15.88 21.13 18.82
C GLY A 4 16.16 20.64 17.41
N GLY A 5 16.52 19.36 17.27
CA GLY A 5 16.67 18.71 15.96
C GLY A 5 15.30 18.50 15.32
N SER A 6 14.88 19.41 14.46
CA SER A 6 13.75 19.22 13.55
C SER A 6 14.05 18.02 12.66
N LYS A 7 13.38 16.88 12.88
CA LYS A 7 13.51 15.72 12.01
C LYS A 7 13.10 16.15 10.61
N ARG A 8 14.04 16.13 9.66
CA ARG A 8 13.74 16.34 8.25
C ARG A 8 12.79 15.22 7.83
N SER A 9 11.64 15.61 7.31
CA SER A 9 10.86 14.71 6.46
C SER A 9 11.61 14.70 5.12
N ASP A 10 12.63 13.85 5.01
CA ASP A 10 13.32 13.66 3.75
C ASP A 10 12.25 13.20 2.76
N LEU A 11 12.00 14.02 1.73
CA LEU A 11 11.06 13.67 0.68
C LEU A 11 11.57 12.37 0.06
N LEU A 12 10.70 11.36 -0.08
CA LEU A 12 11.03 10.08 -0.71
C LEU A 12 11.74 10.23 -2.07
N LEU A 13 11.52 11.35 -2.76
CA LEU A 13 12.20 11.73 -3.99
C LEU A 13 13.73 11.76 -3.87
N GLU A 14 14.26 12.14 -2.70
CA GLU A 14 15.69 12.22 -2.44
C GLU A 14 16.32 10.87 -2.10
N GLU A 15 15.57 9.88 -1.60
CA GLU A 15 16.08 8.53 -1.29
C GLU A 15 15.95 7.52 -2.45
N LEU A 16 15.11 7.84 -3.45
CA LEU A 16 14.90 6.98 -4.61
C LEU A 16 16.17 6.72 -5.44
N PRO A 17 17.07 7.69 -5.65
CA PRO A 17 18.34 7.46 -6.35
C PRO A 17 19.24 6.45 -5.64
N GLU A 18 19.43 6.58 -4.32
CA GLU A 18 20.32 5.73 -3.52
C GLU A 18 19.77 4.31 -3.41
N ILE A 19 18.44 4.17 -3.24
CA ILE A 19 17.77 2.87 -3.26
C ILE A 19 17.97 2.21 -4.63
N LYS A 20 17.75 2.96 -5.71
CA LYS A 20 17.95 2.46 -7.07
C LYS A 20 19.40 2.02 -7.29
N ASP A 21 20.38 2.83 -6.91
CA ASP A 21 21.79 2.54 -7.11
C ASP A 21 22.23 1.32 -6.28
N GLY A 22 21.74 1.20 -5.04
CA GLY A 22 21.94 0.02 -4.20
C GLY A 22 21.39 -1.26 -4.85
N LEU A 23 20.16 -1.21 -5.37
CA LEU A 23 19.55 -2.33 -6.08
C LEU A 23 20.33 -2.69 -7.36
N MET A 24 20.83 -1.70 -8.11
CA MET A 24 21.61 -1.93 -9.31
C MET A 24 22.95 -2.60 -9.02
N GLU A 25 23.63 -2.21 -7.92
CA GLU A 25 24.88 -2.85 -7.49
C GLU A 25 24.65 -4.28 -6.97
N GLU A 26 23.58 -4.52 -6.24
CA GLU A 26 23.21 -5.87 -5.81
C GLU A 26 22.86 -6.77 -7.01
N ALA A 27 22.09 -6.26 -7.96
CA ALA A 27 21.75 -6.96 -9.20
C ALA A 27 22.99 -7.28 -10.05
N ARG A 28 23.99 -6.38 -10.09
CA ARG A 28 25.29 -6.65 -10.72
C ARG A 28 26.04 -7.80 -10.04
N LYS A 29 26.06 -7.85 -8.70
CA LYS A 29 26.70 -8.93 -7.93
C LYS A 29 26.02 -10.28 -8.14
N PHE A 30 24.69 -10.30 -8.16
CA PHE A 30 23.91 -11.52 -8.39
C PHE A 30 24.01 -12.02 -9.85
N GLY A 31 24.08 -11.07 -10.79
CA GLY A 31 24.23 -11.29 -12.21
C GLY A 31 22.92 -11.09 -12.98
N TRP A 32 22.89 -10.09 -13.87
CA TRP A 32 21.73 -9.72 -14.68
C TRP A 32 21.17 -10.88 -15.50
N SER A 33 22.02 -11.77 -16.02
CA SER A 33 21.57 -12.93 -16.79
C SER A 33 20.66 -13.85 -15.99
N LYS A 34 20.90 -14.03 -14.69
CA LYS A 34 20.04 -14.85 -13.82
C LYS A 34 18.71 -14.17 -13.54
N ILE A 35 18.74 -12.85 -13.31
CA ILE A 35 17.53 -12.04 -13.10
C ILE A 35 16.65 -12.08 -14.35
N VAL A 36 17.24 -11.83 -15.51
CA VAL A 36 16.57 -11.87 -16.82
C VAL A 36 16.00 -13.27 -17.09
N GLN A 37 16.77 -14.33 -16.83
CA GLN A 37 16.28 -15.70 -17.04
C GLN A 37 15.07 -16.02 -16.14
N ALA A 38 15.11 -15.62 -14.86
CA ALA A 38 13.98 -15.82 -13.93
C ALA A 38 12.74 -15.01 -14.32
N HIS A 39 12.94 -13.82 -14.90
CA HIS A 39 11.84 -12.94 -15.31
C HIS A 39 11.37 -13.19 -16.74
N LYS A 40 12.09 -14.01 -17.52
CA LYS A 40 11.79 -14.29 -18.93
C LYS A 40 10.38 -14.87 -19.12
N GLU A 41 9.99 -15.82 -18.26
CA GLU A 41 8.65 -16.43 -18.30
C GLU A 41 7.54 -15.45 -17.90
N ILE A 42 7.87 -14.41 -17.15
CA ILE A 42 6.91 -13.42 -16.65
C ILE A 42 6.71 -12.28 -17.64
N PHE A 43 7.75 -11.90 -18.39
CA PHE A 43 7.73 -10.68 -19.22
C PHE A 43 7.97 -10.91 -20.72
N VAL A 44 8.62 -12.01 -21.11
CA VAL A 44 9.05 -12.25 -22.49
C VAL A 44 8.25 -13.38 -23.14
N ASP A 45 8.05 -14.49 -22.42
CA ASP A 45 7.40 -15.70 -22.96
C ASP A 45 5.91 -15.80 -22.53
N LEU A 46 5.21 -14.66 -22.44
CA LEU A 46 3.78 -14.65 -22.12
C LEU A 46 2.94 -15.08 -23.34
N THR A 47 2.03 -16.03 -23.14
CA THR A 47 1.01 -16.33 -24.16
C THR A 47 0.03 -15.16 -24.28
N GLN A 48 -0.69 -15.07 -25.40
CA GLN A 48 -1.68 -14.02 -25.65
C GLN A 48 -2.74 -13.92 -24.52
N GLU A 49 -3.14 -15.06 -23.95
CA GLU A 49 -4.08 -15.12 -22.84
C GLU A 49 -3.48 -14.56 -21.55
N GLN A 50 -2.24 -14.95 -21.23
CA GLN A 50 -1.54 -14.45 -20.04
C GLN A 50 -1.26 -12.95 -20.14
N LEU A 51 -0.85 -12.48 -21.32
CA LEU A 51 -0.67 -11.05 -21.60
C LEU A 51 -1.97 -10.26 -21.38
N THR A 52 -3.09 -10.79 -21.87
CA THR A 52 -4.41 -10.19 -21.67
C THR A 52 -4.82 -10.17 -20.19
N SER A 53 -4.51 -11.23 -19.44
CA SER A 53 -4.77 -11.32 -18.00
C SER A 53 -3.96 -10.29 -17.21
N VAL A 54 -2.66 -10.16 -17.51
CA VAL A 54 -1.79 -9.15 -16.89
C VAL A 54 -2.28 -7.74 -17.22
N ALA A 55 -2.59 -7.46 -18.49
CA ALA A 55 -3.12 -6.16 -18.91
C ALA A 55 -4.44 -5.82 -18.19
N LYS A 56 -5.34 -6.80 -18.00
CA LYS A 56 -6.57 -6.61 -17.22
C LYS A 56 -6.28 -6.30 -15.75
N ARG A 57 -5.35 -7.02 -15.12
CA ARG A 57 -4.94 -6.79 -13.72
C ARG A 57 -4.32 -5.42 -13.53
N LEU A 58 -3.43 -5.01 -14.44
CA LEU A 58 -2.82 -3.68 -14.41
C LEU A 58 -3.87 -2.60 -14.64
N ASN A 59 -4.73 -2.75 -15.65
CA ASN A 59 -5.80 -1.79 -15.92
C ASN A 59 -6.74 -1.68 -14.71
N ALA A 60 -7.08 -2.78 -14.05
CA ALA A 60 -7.87 -2.75 -12.82
C ALA A 60 -7.12 -2.06 -11.67
N ALA A 61 -5.84 -2.38 -11.44
CA ALA A 61 -5.04 -1.82 -10.35
C ALA A 61 -4.79 -0.31 -10.49
N TYR A 62 -4.68 0.19 -11.74
CA TYR A 62 -4.44 1.60 -12.05
C TYR A 62 -5.68 2.33 -12.55
N ASN A 63 -6.87 1.71 -12.49
CA ASN A 63 -8.09 2.41 -12.82
C ASN A 63 -8.36 3.46 -11.74
N THR A 64 -8.52 4.72 -12.16
CA THR A 64 -8.76 5.86 -11.25
C THR A 64 -9.97 5.60 -10.35
N ASP A 65 -10.99 4.96 -10.89
CA ASP A 65 -12.22 4.60 -10.16
C ASP A 65 -11.96 3.59 -9.03
N LEU A 66 -10.99 2.68 -9.20
CA LEU A 66 -10.62 1.72 -8.15
C LEU A 66 -9.73 2.37 -7.10
N LEU A 67 -8.82 3.26 -7.50
CA LEU A 67 -8.01 4.04 -6.57
C LEU A 67 -8.87 4.95 -5.70
N GLU A 68 -9.92 5.56 -6.27
CA GLU A 68 -10.93 6.30 -5.52
C GLU A 68 -11.69 5.40 -4.54
N LYS A 69 -12.10 4.20 -4.95
CA LYS A 69 -12.77 3.23 -4.06
C LYS A 69 -11.90 2.73 -2.91
N ILE A 70 -10.61 2.52 -3.17
CA ILE A 70 -9.64 2.13 -2.13
C ILE A 70 -9.47 3.28 -1.13
N ASN A 71 -9.33 4.51 -1.63
CA ASN A 71 -9.22 5.70 -0.79
C ASN A 71 -10.51 5.99 -0.01
N SER A 72 -11.68 5.66 -0.57
CA SER A 72 -12.97 5.81 0.10
C SER A 72 -13.22 4.73 1.14
N GLY A 73 -12.49 3.61 1.16
CA GLY A 73 -12.68 2.56 2.18
C GLY A 73 -14.11 2.04 2.26
N THR A 74 -14.78 1.98 1.11
CA THR A 74 -16.17 1.52 0.95
C THR A 74 -16.24 0.21 0.16
N ASP A 75 -17.24 -0.62 0.40
CA ASP A 75 -17.56 -1.76 -0.50
C ASP A 75 -18.19 -1.30 -1.82
N ASP A 76 -18.47 -2.26 -2.71
CA ASP A 76 -19.12 -2.03 -4.00
C ASP A 76 -20.50 -1.35 -3.88
N GLY A 77 -21.13 -1.41 -2.69
CA GLY A 77 -22.38 -0.73 -2.36
C GLY A 77 -22.20 0.62 -1.68
N GLY A 78 -20.97 1.12 -1.53
CA GLY A 78 -20.68 2.39 -0.87
C GLY A 78 -20.68 2.34 0.67
N HIS A 79 -20.77 1.15 1.27
CA HIS A 79 -20.78 1.02 2.73
C HIS A 79 -19.36 1.02 3.29
N ARG A 80 -19.12 1.74 4.39
CA ARG A 80 -17.84 1.71 5.09
C ARG A 80 -17.63 0.34 5.72
N ILE A 81 -16.40 -0.16 5.68
CA ILE A 81 -16.09 -1.54 6.05
C ILE A 81 -15.26 -1.62 7.33
N CYS A 82 -15.62 -2.56 8.20
CA CYS A 82 -14.91 -2.84 9.44
C CYS A 82 -13.47 -3.31 9.13
N SER A 83 -12.47 -2.61 9.64
CA SER A 83 -11.05 -2.97 9.47
C SER A 83 -10.74 -4.40 9.93
N THR A 84 -11.45 -4.88 10.96
CA THR A 84 -11.20 -6.18 11.63
C THR A 84 -11.90 -7.34 10.95
N CYS A 85 -13.24 -7.27 10.80
CA CYS A 85 -14.06 -8.41 10.38
C CYS A 85 -14.68 -8.26 8.98
N LYS A 86 -14.40 -7.14 8.29
CA LYS A 86 -14.86 -6.83 6.93
C LYS A 86 -16.38 -6.77 6.71
N LYS A 87 -17.17 -6.69 7.80
CA LYS A 87 -18.61 -6.38 7.75
C LYS A 87 -18.86 -4.87 7.61
N PRO A 88 -20.06 -4.44 7.17
CA PRO A 88 -20.46 -3.03 7.20
C PRO A 88 -20.24 -2.41 8.58
N ALA A 89 -19.74 -1.19 8.60
CA ALA A 89 -19.32 -0.48 9.79
C ALA A 89 -19.80 0.97 9.75
N GLU A 90 -20.38 1.44 10.84
CA GLU A 90 -20.84 2.83 10.95
C GLU A 90 -19.97 3.66 11.88
N LYS A 91 -19.21 3.01 12.77
CA LYS A 91 -18.42 3.67 13.81
C LYS A 91 -17.00 3.88 13.30
N ARG A 92 -16.50 5.10 13.39
CA ARG A 92 -15.10 5.43 13.06
C ARG A 92 -14.24 5.57 14.31
N CYS A 93 -12.93 5.40 14.16
CA CYS A 93 -11.98 5.69 15.22
C CYS A 93 -12.06 7.17 15.59
N SER A 94 -12.31 7.49 16.86
CA SER A 94 -12.45 8.89 17.33
C SER A 94 -11.16 9.71 17.27
N LYS A 95 -10.01 9.08 17.05
CA LYS A 95 -8.71 9.77 17.00
C LYS A 95 -8.29 10.20 15.60
N CYS A 96 -8.34 9.28 14.64
CA CYS A 96 -7.94 9.55 13.26
C CYS A 96 -9.14 9.79 12.33
N GLU A 97 -10.33 9.35 12.70
CA GLU A 97 -11.57 9.43 11.90
C GLU A 97 -11.54 8.72 10.54
N SER A 98 -10.41 8.13 10.13
CA SER A 98 -10.24 7.49 8.82
C SER A 98 -10.60 6.00 8.79
N VAL A 99 -10.54 5.30 9.93
CA VAL A 99 -10.77 3.84 10.00
C VAL A 99 -12.10 3.50 10.66
N PHE A 100 -12.86 2.57 10.06
CA PHE A 100 -14.19 2.18 10.50
C PHE A 100 -14.22 0.79 11.15
N TYR A 101 -15.16 0.60 12.09
CA TYR A 101 -15.38 -0.62 12.87
C TYR A 101 -16.88 -0.85 13.07
N CYS A 102 -17.32 -2.10 13.03
CA CYS A 102 -18.71 -2.44 13.33
C CYS A 102 -19.03 -2.36 14.83
N SER A 103 -18.01 -2.51 15.69
CA SER A 103 -18.17 -2.55 17.14
C SER A 103 -16.90 -2.15 17.88
N ARG A 104 -17.02 -1.90 19.20
CA ARG A 104 -15.88 -1.53 20.05
C ARG A 104 -14.89 -2.69 20.18
N GLU A 105 -15.39 -3.92 20.20
CA GLU A 105 -14.60 -5.13 20.29
C GLU A 105 -13.67 -5.26 19.07
N CYS A 106 -14.20 -4.98 17.86
CA CYS A 106 -13.39 -4.97 16.65
C CYS A 106 -12.32 -3.88 16.68
N GLN A 107 -12.64 -2.69 17.19
CA GLN A 107 -11.66 -1.61 17.33
C GLN A 107 -10.54 -1.97 18.31
N VAL A 108 -10.88 -2.57 19.46
CA VAL A 108 -9.88 -2.98 20.46
C VAL A 108 -9.01 -4.12 19.93
N ALA A 109 -9.60 -5.07 19.21
CA ALA A 109 -8.86 -6.17 18.57
C ALA A 109 -7.86 -5.68 17.50
N ASP A 110 -8.22 -4.63 16.75
CA ASP A 110 -7.34 -4.03 15.73
C ASP A 110 -6.30 -3.06 16.32
N TRP A 111 -6.47 -2.61 17.57
CA TRP A 111 -5.64 -1.55 18.17
C TRP A 111 -4.12 -1.81 18.12
N PRO A 112 -3.59 -3.02 18.36
CA PRO A 112 -2.15 -3.27 18.26
C PRO A 112 -1.57 -2.93 16.89
N ARG A 113 -2.34 -3.20 15.81
CA ARG A 113 -1.95 -2.88 14.43
C ARG A 113 -2.30 -1.43 14.06
N HIS A 114 -3.45 -0.95 14.50
CA HIS A 114 -3.94 0.38 14.16
C HIS A 114 -3.17 1.50 14.87
N LYS A 115 -2.62 1.28 16.07
CA LYS A 115 -2.02 2.31 16.91
C LYS A 115 -0.96 3.17 16.20
N GLU A 116 -0.05 2.53 15.47
CA GLU A 116 1.04 3.24 14.77
C GLU A 116 0.48 4.11 13.63
N LEU A 117 -0.41 3.53 12.82
CA LEU A 117 -1.06 4.21 11.70
C LEU A 117 -2.06 5.28 12.16
N CYS A 118 -2.69 5.12 13.32
CA CYS A 118 -3.69 6.04 13.87
C CYS A 118 -3.15 7.46 14.00
N HIS A 119 -1.86 7.59 14.36
CA HIS A 119 -1.22 8.90 14.49
C HIS A 119 -0.91 9.55 13.14
N GLN A 120 -0.53 8.76 12.15
CA GLN A 120 -0.20 9.23 10.80
C GLN A 120 -1.46 9.65 10.03
N LEU A 121 -2.55 8.91 10.21
CA LEU A 121 -3.82 9.16 9.53
C LEU A 121 -4.54 10.43 10.03
N LYS A 122 -4.15 10.98 11.19
CA LYS A 122 -4.74 12.21 11.73
C LYS A 122 -4.31 13.47 10.96
N SER A 123 -3.19 13.43 10.24
CA SER A 123 -2.59 14.58 9.55
C SER A 123 -2.79 14.60 8.04
N LEU A 124 -3.63 13.70 7.51
CA LEU A 124 -4.11 13.73 6.13
C LEU A 124 -5.45 14.47 6.09
#